data_AF-A0A0L6WQW9-F1
#
_entry.id   AF-A0A0L6WQW9-F1
#
_cell.length_a   1.000
_cell.length_b   1.000
_cell.length_c   1.000
_cell.angle_alpha   90.00
_cell.angle_beta   90.00
_cell.angle_gamma   90.00
#
_symmetry.space_group_name_H-M   'P 1'
#
loop_
_entity.id
_entity.type
_entity.pdbx_description
1 polymer ?
#
loop_
_entity_poly.entity_id
_entity_poly.type
_entity_poly.pdbx_seq_one_letter_code
_entity_poly.pdbx_strand_id
1 'polypeptide(L)'
;MYHPHCFVVSLIQVFTVNTHDALTVRQGIRAIRANSQKPTMIWFTLALFSSLLTGISLVLAAPTHNYPTLVRLRIEGETNTIFDRIVLTHGHPVTASGVRHPCDGTNNHAHPFPGPTAIAALDDASRIGRFAWDGTWFPRFEDYLVTMIAGVPAVKNESDFWHLILNYRDAPAGGCQLRVRAFDEVLFAYSAANKTLKLSGPREARVGVPITLTVTDGATDAPVAGALVANETSDVNGHVSVAFFRTGSRNLKAERSDAIRSRKHLVKVRPNRWMSLWNWVELINPTLTSKLAGFNAKFLSF
;
A
#
# COMPACT_ATOMS: atom_id res chain seq x y z
N MET A 1 -52.09 17.48 -24.18
CA MET A 1 -51.47 16.36 -24.92
C MET A 1 -50.52 15.63 -23.99
N TYR A 2 -50.97 14.45 -23.56
CA TYR A 2 -50.27 13.25 -23.07
C TYR A 2 -49.03 13.34 -22.15
N HIS A 3 -49.28 13.02 -20.88
CA HIS A 3 -48.45 12.17 -20.00
C HIS A 3 -48.26 10.76 -20.61
N PRO A 4 -47.21 10.02 -20.18
CA PRO A 4 -47.53 8.87 -19.33
C PRO A 4 -46.56 8.59 -18.18
N HIS A 5 -47.17 8.08 -17.10
CA HIS A 5 -46.57 7.27 -16.04
C HIS A 5 -46.21 5.87 -16.56
N CYS A 6 -45.20 5.23 -15.96
CA CYS A 6 -45.24 3.76 -15.78
C CYS A 6 -44.46 3.31 -14.54
N PHE A 7 -45.20 2.66 -13.66
CA PHE A 7 -44.78 1.84 -12.51
C PHE A 7 -43.99 0.60 -12.96
N VAL A 8 -42.99 0.17 -12.18
CA VAL A 8 -42.80 -1.25 -11.82
C VAL A 8 -42.26 -1.35 -10.39
N VAL A 9 -43.05 -2.01 -9.54
CA VAL A 9 -42.74 -2.50 -8.20
C VAL A 9 -42.01 -3.84 -8.34
N SER A 10 -40.99 -4.13 -7.53
CA SER A 10 -40.67 -5.52 -7.21
C SER A 10 -40.10 -5.71 -5.82
N LEU A 11 -40.53 -6.82 -5.24
CA LEU A 11 -40.61 -7.15 -3.83
C LEU A 11 -39.26 -7.45 -3.16
N ILE A 12 -39.20 -7.04 -1.91
CA ILE A 12 -38.35 -7.60 -0.85
C ILE A 12 -38.94 -8.98 -0.46
N GLN A 13 -38.12 -10.03 -0.45
CA GLN A 13 -38.31 -11.15 0.46
C GLN A 13 -36.99 -11.53 1.13
N VAL A 14 -36.96 -11.26 2.43
CA VAL A 14 -35.98 -11.70 3.42
C VAL A 14 -36.37 -13.14 3.81
N PHE A 15 -35.44 -14.08 3.71
CA PHE A 15 -35.55 -15.37 4.39
C PHE A 15 -34.56 -15.40 5.56
N THR A 16 -35.09 -15.18 6.75
CA THR A 16 -34.53 -15.65 8.02
C THR A 16 -34.85 -17.13 8.19
N VAL A 17 -33.85 -17.97 8.44
CA VAL A 17 -34.02 -19.34 8.92
C VAL A 17 -33.57 -19.38 10.36
N ASN A 18 -34.54 -19.62 11.26
CA ASN A 18 -34.31 -19.91 12.68
C ASN A 18 -34.53 -21.41 12.93
N THR A 19 -33.83 -21.89 13.95
CA THR A 19 -33.61 -23.27 14.39
C THR A 19 -34.86 -23.95 14.98
N HIS A 20 -34.95 -25.28 14.84
CA HIS A 20 -35.04 -26.28 15.94
C HIS A 20 -35.64 -27.63 15.49
N ASP A 21 -34.90 -28.69 15.81
CA ASP A 21 -35.29 -30.03 16.29
C ASP A 21 -36.05 -31.08 15.45
N ALA A 22 -35.55 -32.32 15.67
CA ALA A 22 -36.26 -33.60 15.77
C ALA A 22 -36.44 -34.49 14.51
N LEU A 23 -35.54 -35.47 14.42
CA LEU A 23 -35.81 -36.92 14.54
C LEU A 23 -36.65 -37.67 13.48
N THR A 24 -35.97 -38.69 12.91
CA THR A 24 -36.46 -40.03 12.54
C THR A 24 -37.27 -40.17 11.25
N VAL A 25 -36.77 -40.94 10.28
CA VAL A 25 -37.38 -42.20 9.79
C VAL A 25 -36.34 -42.96 8.95
N ARG A 26 -36.01 -44.18 9.40
CA ARG A 26 -35.29 -45.21 8.65
C ARG A 26 -36.28 -46.02 7.79
N GLN A 27 -35.72 -46.64 6.76
CA GLN A 27 -36.08 -47.94 6.14
C GLN A 27 -36.66 -47.90 4.71
N GLY A 28 -36.19 -48.89 3.94
CA GLY A 28 -36.76 -49.33 2.66
C GLY A 28 -35.85 -49.05 1.45
N ILE A 29 -35.34 -49.96 0.61
CA ILE A 29 -35.16 -51.42 0.54
C ILE A 29 -34.46 -51.65 -0.82
N ARG A 30 -33.43 -52.53 -0.87
CA ARG A 30 -33.05 -53.50 -1.93
C ARG A 30 -33.25 -53.11 -3.42
N ALA A 31 -32.17 -53.02 -4.20
CA ALA A 31 -31.48 -54.12 -4.92
C ALA A 31 -32.03 -54.40 -6.34
N ILE A 32 -31.22 -54.11 -7.36
CA ILE A 32 -31.22 -54.85 -8.64
C ILE A 32 -29.77 -55.15 -9.00
N ARG A 33 -29.47 -56.45 -9.07
CA ARG A 33 -28.25 -57.08 -9.57
C ARG A 33 -28.66 -57.90 -10.79
N ALA A 34 -28.07 -57.65 -11.96
CA ALA A 34 -27.79 -58.61 -13.04
C ALA A 34 -27.20 -57.80 -14.23
N ASN A 35 -25.91 -57.94 -14.56
CA ASN A 35 -25.26 -59.04 -15.26
C ASN A 35 -25.69 -59.16 -16.73
N SER A 36 -24.80 -58.84 -17.67
CA SER A 36 -24.73 -59.54 -18.97
C SER A 36 -23.45 -59.25 -19.77
N GLN A 37 -22.64 -60.31 -19.90
CA GLN A 37 -21.99 -60.82 -21.12
C GLN A 37 -20.97 -59.95 -21.89
N LYS A 38 -19.70 -60.37 -21.79
CA LYS A 38 -18.76 -60.42 -22.93
C LYS A 38 -19.09 -61.64 -23.80
N PRO A 39 -18.81 -61.62 -25.12
CA PRO A 39 -17.70 -62.46 -25.59
C PRO A 39 -16.91 -61.96 -26.83
N THR A 40 -15.69 -62.50 -26.95
CA THR A 40 -14.95 -62.97 -28.15
C THR A 40 -14.52 -62.01 -29.30
N MET A 41 -13.20 -61.74 -29.31
CA MET A 41 -12.17 -62.08 -30.33
C MET A 41 -12.62 -62.31 -31.79
N ILE A 42 -12.03 -61.59 -32.77
CA ILE A 42 -11.60 -62.07 -34.12
C ILE A 42 -10.74 -61.01 -34.86
N TRP A 43 -9.51 -61.42 -35.20
CA TRP A 43 -8.64 -61.22 -36.38
C TRP A 43 -8.29 -59.86 -37.03
N PHE A 44 -6.96 -59.62 -37.07
CA PHE A 44 -6.08 -58.98 -38.06
C PHE A 44 -6.69 -58.33 -39.33
N THR A 45 -6.39 -57.04 -39.53
CA THR A 45 -6.04 -56.46 -40.85
C THR A 45 -5.01 -55.33 -40.71
N LEU A 46 -4.02 -55.33 -41.61
CA LEU A 46 -3.00 -54.31 -41.81
C LEU A 46 -3.62 -52.95 -42.14
N ALA A 47 -3.10 -51.87 -41.55
CA ALA A 47 -2.96 -50.59 -42.24
C ALA A 47 -1.81 -49.78 -41.61
N LEU A 48 -0.67 -49.75 -42.31
CA LEU A 48 0.33 -48.69 -42.21
C LEU A 48 -0.36 -47.36 -42.50
N PHE A 49 -0.65 -46.57 -41.48
CA PHE A 49 -0.84 -45.13 -41.63
C PHE A 49 0.28 -44.42 -40.88
N SER A 50 1.29 -44.04 -41.66
CA SER A 50 2.28 -43.03 -41.33
C SER A 50 1.53 -41.70 -41.12
N SER A 51 1.11 -41.45 -39.88
CA SER A 51 0.61 -40.15 -39.46
C SER A 51 1.75 -39.41 -38.79
N LEU A 52 2.60 -38.77 -39.60
CA LEU A 52 3.53 -37.76 -39.14
C LEU A 52 2.72 -36.55 -38.66
N LEU A 53 2.12 -36.63 -37.46
CA LEU A 53 1.69 -35.44 -36.74
C LEU A 53 2.97 -34.72 -36.32
N THR A 54 3.41 -33.80 -37.16
CA THR A 54 4.24 -32.68 -36.74
C THR A 54 3.44 -31.92 -35.69
N GLY A 55 3.63 -32.33 -34.43
CA GLY A 55 3.15 -31.59 -33.27
C GLY A 55 3.82 -30.24 -33.28
N ILE A 56 3.10 -29.21 -33.72
CA ILE A 56 3.46 -27.83 -33.44
C ILE A 56 3.27 -27.68 -31.94
N SER A 57 4.35 -27.92 -31.18
CA SER A 57 4.41 -27.50 -29.78
C SER A 57 4.33 -25.98 -29.79
N LEU A 58 3.12 -25.45 -29.57
CA LEU A 58 2.96 -24.07 -29.12
C LEU A 58 3.68 -24.00 -27.77
N VAL A 59 4.95 -23.58 -27.79
CA VAL A 59 5.64 -23.12 -26.60
C VAL A 59 4.93 -21.84 -26.21
N LEU A 60 3.87 -21.96 -25.42
CA LEU A 60 3.34 -20.85 -24.64
C LEU A 60 4.49 -20.41 -23.76
N ALA A 61 5.15 -19.31 -24.13
CA ALA A 61 6.10 -18.64 -23.27
C ALA A 61 5.41 -18.45 -21.93
N ALA A 62 5.89 -19.15 -20.90
CA ALA A 62 5.34 -19.00 -19.56
C ALA A 62 5.34 -17.50 -19.23
N PRO A 63 4.27 -16.97 -18.63
CA PRO A 63 4.23 -15.56 -18.28
C PRO A 63 5.50 -15.22 -17.51
N THR A 64 6.23 -14.19 -17.96
CA THR A 64 7.45 -13.76 -17.28
C THR A 64 7.04 -13.20 -15.93
N HIS A 65 7.23 -13.92 -14.83
CA HIS A 65 6.71 -13.54 -13.51
C HIS A 65 7.42 -12.33 -12.87
N ASN A 66 8.33 -11.68 -13.62
CA ASN A 66 9.22 -10.62 -13.17
C ASN A 66 8.87 -9.24 -13.76
N TYR A 67 7.58 -8.88 -13.72
CA TYR A 67 7.13 -7.61 -14.28
C TYR A 67 7.54 -6.41 -13.42
N PRO A 68 7.95 -5.29 -14.04
CA PRO A 68 8.14 -4.03 -13.35
C PRO A 68 6.89 -3.62 -12.57
N THR A 69 7.09 -3.28 -11.29
CA THR A 69 6.04 -3.01 -10.31
C THR A 69 6.33 -1.69 -9.62
N LEU A 70 5.32 -0.82 -9.53
CA LEU A 70 5.43 0.44 -8.80
C LEU A 70 5.22 0.17 -7.32
N VAL A 71 6.20 0.50 -6.48
CA VAL A 71 6.10 0.39 -5.01
C VAL A 71 6.30 1.75 -4.37
N ARG A 72 5.72 1.94 -3.19
CA ARG A 72 5.94 3.13 -2.38
C ARG A 72 7.10 2.85 -1.44
N LEU A 73 8.31 3.28 -1.81
CA LEU A 73 9.50 3.08 -0.97
C LEU A 73 9.77 4.30 -0.11
N ARG A 74 10.16 4.04 1.13
CA ARG A 74 10.55 5.06 2.11
C ARG A 74 11.75 4.60 2.91
N ILE A 75 12.65 5.54 3.20
CA ILE A 75 13.83 5.33 4.01
C ILE A 75 13.82 6.42 5.08
N GLU A 76 13.66 6.01 6.33
CA GLU A 76 13.70 6.91 7.49
C GLU A 76 15.00 6.67 8.25
N GLY A 77 15.87 7.67 8.25
CA GLY A 77 17.00 7.71 9.19
C GLY A 77 16.52 8.11 10.59
N GLU A 78 17.46 8.24 11.51
CA GLU A 78 17.18 8.63 12.90
C GLU A 78 16.40 9.95 13.00
N THR A 79 16.91 11.00 12.33
CA THR A 79 16.38 12.37 12.47
C THR A 79 15.67 12.89 11.22
N ASN A 80 15.94 12.31 10.04
CA ASN A 80 15.44 12.82 8.77
C ASN A 80 14.99 11.71 7.81
N THR A 81 14.16 12.07 6.83
CA THR A 81 13.73 11.14 5.78
C THR A 81 14.74 11.20 4.65
N ILE A 82 15.41 10.08 4.41
CA ILE A 82 16.44 9.96 3.37
C ILE A 82 15.77 9.85 2.00
N PHE A 83 14.69 9.07 1.91
CA PHE A 83 13.96 8.84 0.66
C PHE A 83 12.47 8.60 0.91
N ASP A 84 11.59 9.15 0.08
CA ASP A 84 10.13 8.91 0.14
C ASP A 84 9.52 9.17 -1.24
N ARG A 85 9.47 8.14 -2.09
CA ARG A 85 8.98 8.22 -3.47
C ARG A 85 8.38 6.90 -3.94
N ILE A 86 7.70 6.94 -5.08
CA ILE A 86 7.33 5.73 -5.83
C ILE A 86 8.57 5.28 -6.62
N VAL A 87 8.84 3.98 -6.60
CA VAL A 87 9.95 3.32 -7.30
C VAL A 87 9.35 2.27 -8.23
N LEU A 88 9.79 2.24 -9.49
CA LEU A 88 9.50 1.15 -10.40
C LEU A 88 10.60 0.10 -10.23
N THR A 89 10.24 -1.12 -9.86
CA THR A 89 11.21 -2.17 -9.55
C THR A 89 10.79 -3.53 -10.10
N HIS A 90 11.75 -4.42 -10.30
CA HIS A 90 11.57 -5.82 -10.67
C HIS A 90 12.68 -6.63 -9.99
N GLY A 91 12.55 -7.96 -9.96
CA GLY A 91 13.62 -8.82 -9.48
C GLY A 91 14.84 -8.71 -10.39
N HIS A 92 16.01 -8.45 -9.82
CA HIS A 92 17.26 -8.42 -10.57
C HIS A 92 18.42 -8.74 -9.64
N PRO A 93 19.61 -9.08 -10.18
CA PRO A 93 20.78 -9.19 -9.35
C PRO A 93 21.16 -7.83 -8.75
N VAL A 94 21.58 -7.85 -7.49
CA VAL A 94 21.93 -6.70 -6.68
C VAL A 94 23.39 -6.82 -6.26
N THR A 95 24.12 -5.70 -6.30
CA THR A 95 25.53 -5.66 -5.87
C THR A 95 25.64 -4.89 -4.56
N ALA A 96 26.05 -5.56 -3.50
CA ALA A 96 26.44 -4.96 -2.23
C ALA A 96 27.73 -5.62 -1.75
N SER A 97 28.55 -4.90 -0.97
CA SER A 97 29.88 -5.33 -0.53
C SER A 97 30.78 -5.85 -1.68
N GLY A 98 30.61 -5.26 -2.87
CA GLY A 98 31.37 -5.58 -4.08
C GLY A 98 30.99 -6.90 -4.78
N VAL A 99 30.02 -7.67 -4.25
CA VAL A 99 29.59 -8.96 -4.82
C VAL A 99 28.16 -8.86 -5.32
N ARG A 100 27.89 -9.51 -6.45
CA ARG A 100 26.58 -9.52 -7.10
C ARG A 100 25.83 -10.82 -6.81
N HIS A 101 24.64 -10.72 -6.24
CA HIS A 101 23.76 -11.84 -5.90
C HIS A 101 22.36 -11.66 -6.51
N PRO A 102 21.62 -12.75 -6.84
CA PRO A 102 20.22 -12.63 -7.25
C PRO A 102 19.39 -12.06 -6.11
N CYS A 103 18.44 -11.17 -6.42
CA CYS A 103 17.43 -10.66 -5.47
C CYS A 103 16.10 -10.52 -6.18
N ASP A 104 15.53 -11.66 -6.57
CA ASP A 104 14.31 -11.77 -7.38
C ASP A 104 13.20 -12.60 -6.71
N GLY A 105 13.35 -12.91 -5.41
CA GLY A 105 12.35 -13.65 -4.65
C GLY A 105 12.46 -15.16 -4.78
N THR A 106 13.30 -15.68 -5.68
CA THR A 106 13.59 -17.12 -5.76
C THR A 106 14.58 -17.58 -4.69
N ASN A 107 15.29 -16.62 -4.09
CA ASN A 107 16.22 -16.78 -2.98
C ASN A 107 15.67 -17.72 -1.90
N ASN A 108 16.49 -18.68 -1.47
CA ASN A 108 16.17 -19.67 -0.45
C ASN A 108 14.85 -20.41 -0.72
N HIS A 109 14.52 -20.60 -2.01
CA HIS A 109 13.29 -21.23 -2.49
C HIS A 109 11.99 -20.56 -2.01
N ALA A 110 12.04 -19.28 -1.60
CA ALA A 110 10.88 -18.57 -1.06
C ALA A 110 9.72 -18.50 -2.08
N HIS A 111 10.06 -18.36 -3.37
CA HIS A 111 9.09 -18.37 -4.45
C HIS A 111 9.58 -19.18 -5.66
N PRO A 112 8.65 -19.84 -6.39
CA PRO A 112 9.02 -20.70 -7.52
C PRO A 112 9.45 -19.94 -8.79
N PHE A 113 9.26 -18.61 -8.84
CA PHE A 113 9.57 -17.79 -10.01
C PHE A 113 10.23 -16.46 -9.59
N PRO A 114 10.93 -15.76 -10.48
CA PRO A 114 11.40 -14.40 -10.21
C PRO A 114 10.27 -13.37 -10.08
N GLY A 115 10.49 -12.29 -9.34
CA GLY A 115 9.55 -11.20 -9.10
C GLY A 115 10.20 -10.01 -8.37
N PRO A 116 9.53 -8.84 -8.31
CA PRO A 116 10.03 -7.66 -7.57
C PRO A 116 10.18 -7.95 -6.07
N THR A 117 11.28 -7.49 -5.48
CA THR A 117 11.62 -7.70 -4.06
C THR A 117 11.87 -6.37 -3.34
N ALA A 118 11.84 -6.39 -2.00
CA ALA A 118 12.12 -5.19 -1.21
C ALA A 118 13.58 -4.70 -1.37
N ILE A 119 14.56 -5.60 -1.50
CA ILE A 119 15.97 -5.21 -1.73
C ILE A 119 16.19 -4.74 -3.16
N ALA A 120 15.57 -5.37 -4.17
CA ALA A 120 15.61 -4.83 -5.53
C ALA A 120 15.01 -3.42 -5.57
N ALA A 121 13.92 -3.17 -4.83
CA ALA A 121 13.34 -1.84 -4.69
C ALA A 121 14.30 -0.83 -4.05
N LEU A 122 15.04 -1.23 -2.99
CA LEU A 122 16.07 -0.39 -2.37
C LEU A 122 17.20 -0.08 -3.34
N ASP A 123 17.66 -1.07 -4.10
CA ASP A 123 18.72 -0.92 -5.09
C ASP A 123 18.31 0.03 -6.22
N ASP A 124 17.08 -0.11 -6.75
CA ASP A 124 16.50 0.83 -7.71
C ASP A 124 16.32 2.24 -7.13
N ALA A 125 15.86 2.34 -5.87
CA ALA A 125 15.74 3.61 -5.17
C ALA A 125 17.10 4.31 -5.01
N SER A 126 18.17 3.56 -4.75
CA SER A 126 19.53 4.08 -4.58
C SER A 126 20.04 4.77 -5.85
N ARG A 127 19.74 4.19 -7.02
CA ARG A 127 20.07 4.75 -8.34
C ARG A 127 19.29 6.03 -8.61
N ILE A 128 17.98 6.01 -8.35
CA ILE A 128 17.10 7.16 -8.57
C ILE A 128 17.40 8.31 -7.58
N GLY A 129 17.66 7.95 -6.32
CA GLY A 129 17.93 8.87 -5.23
C GLY A 129 19.38 9.33 -5.15
N ARG A 130 20.29 8.74 -5.94
CA ARG A 130 21.73 9.00 -5.94
C ARG A 130 22.35 8.86 -4.55
N PHE A 131 21.98 7.81 -3.83
CA PHE A 131 22.60 7.42 -2.56
C PHE A 131 23.19 6.02 -2.69
N ALA A 132 24.21 5.73 -1.89
CA ALA A 132 24.76 4.38 -1.77
C ALA A 132 24.03 3.62 -0.67
N TRP A 133 23.96 2.31 -0.79
CA TRP A 133 23.62 1.41 0.31
C TRP A 133 24.58 0.21 0.27
N ASP A 134 24.72 -0.46 1.40
CA ASP A 134 25.54 -1.66 1.52
C ASP A 134 24.88 -2.66 2.47
N GLY A 135 25.30 -3.93 2.37
CA GLY A 135 24.77 -5.01 3.16
C GLY A 135 25.65 -6.25 3.13
N THR A 136 25.66 -6.97 4.25
CA THR A 136 26.36 -8.25 4.37
C THR A 136 25.49 -9.36 3.79
N TRP A 137 26.03 -10.11 2.83
CA TRP A 137 25.36 -11.30 2.30
C TRP A 137 25.42 -12.45 3.30
N PHE A 138 24.29 -13.11 3.53
CA PHE A 138 24.19 -14.32 4.33
C PHE A 138 23.79 -15.51 3.44
N PRO A 139 24.75 -16.38 3.05
CA PRO A 139 24.49 -17.48 2.12
C PRO A 139 23.36 -18.41 2.57
N ARG A 140 23.24 -18.65 3.88
CA ARG A 140 22.19 -19.52 4.44
C ARG A 140 20.77 -19.00 4.18
N PHE A 141 20.61 -17.68 4.12
CA PHE A 141 19.31 -17.05 3.86
C PHE A 141 19.16 -16.61 2.41
N GLU A 142 20.23 -16.72 1.63
CA GLU A 142 20.38 -16.10 0.31
C GLU A 142 19.88 -14.65 0.32
N ASP A 143 20.29 -13.86 1.31
CA ASP A 143 19.79 -12.51 1.53
C ASP A 143 20.85 -11.55 2.06
N TYR A 144 20.56 -10.26 1.96
CA TYR A 144 21.39 -9.20 2.53
C TYR A 144 20.82 -8.72 3.87
N LEU A 145 21.68 -8.64 4.88
CA LEU A 145 21.45 -7.75 6.01
C LEU A 145 21.95 -6.35 5.62
N VAL A 146 21.05 -5.38 5.51
CA VAL A 146 21.43 -4.01 5.18
C VAL A 146 22.25 -3.40 6.32
N THR A 147 23.47 -2.98 6.01
CA THR A 147 24.43 -2.43 6.98
C THR A 147 24.66 -0.94 6.81
N MET A 148 24.25 -0.34 5.68
CA MET A 148 24.37 1.10 5.47
C MET A 148 23.35 1.57 4.44
N ILE A 149 22.75 2.74 4.67
CA ILE A 149 22.00 3.47 3.65
C ILE A 149 22.39 4.95 3.70
N ALA A 150 22.69 5.54 2.54
CA ALA A 150 23.06 6.95 2.38
C ALA A 150 24.18 7.43 3.33
N GLY A 151 25.17 6.57 3.57
CA GLY A 151 26.30 6.87 4.47
C GLY A 151 26.00 6.70 5.97
N VAL A 152 24.79 6.27 6.34
CA VAL A 152 24.39 6.00 7.73
C VAL A 152 24.57 4.50 8.01
N PRO A 153 25.59 4.10 8.79
CA PRO A 153 25.84 2.70 9.11
C PRO A 153 24.86 2.19 10.16
N ALA A 154 24.53 0.89 10.10
CA ALA A 154 23.93 0.18 11.22
C ALA A 154 24.94 0.06 12.36
N VAL A 155 24.52 0.32 13.61
CA VAL A 155 25.41 0.19 14.77
C VAL A 155 25.35 -1.25 15.28
N LYS A 156 26.48 -1.95 15.19
CA LYS A 156 26.59 -3.40 15.41
C LYS A 156 26.28 -3.88 16.84
N ASN A 157 26.24 -2.96 17.82
CA ASN A 157 26.26 -3.28 19.24
C ASN A 157 24.96 -2.91 19.97
N GLU A 158 23.99 -2.32 19.27
CA GLU A 158 22.73 -1.84 19.83
C GLU A 158 21.57 -2.36 18.97
N SER A 159 20.34 -2.22 19.46
CA SER A 159 19.11 -2.63 18.76
C SER A 159 18.84 -1.86 17.45
N ASP A 160 19.79 -1.03 17.00
CA ASP A 160 19.68 -0.10 15.88
C ASP A 160 20.26 -0.71 14.60
N PHE A 161 19.46 -1.58 13.98
CA PHE A 161 19.67 -2.07 12.62
C PHE A 161 18.72 -1.37 11.65
N TRP A 162 18.94 -1.54 10.34
CA TRP A 162 17.96 -1.12 9.34
C TRP A 162 16.79 -2.11 9.33
N HIS A 163 15.67 -1.72 9.92
CA HIS A 163 14.44 -2.50 9.93
C HIS A 163 13.79 -2.48 8.55
N LEU A 164 13.40 -3.65 8.05
CA LEU A 164 12.55 -3.78 6.87
C LEU A 164 11.09 -3.99 7.31
N ILE A 165 10.24 -3.04 6.92
CA ILE A 165 8.82 -3.01 7.24
C ILE A 165 8.04 -2.98 5.93
N LEU A 166 7.08 -3.88 5.77
CA LEU A 166 6.18 -3.96 4.62
C LEU A 166 4.74 -3.71 5.08
N ASN A 167 4.09 -2.70 4.49
CA ASN A 167 2.71 -2.34 4.81
C ASN A 167 2.50 -2.16 6.33
N TYR A 168 3.42 -1.43 6.97
CA TYR A 168 3.44 -1.14 8.41
C TYR A 168 3.60 -2.36 9.34
N ARG A 169 4.05 -3.51 8.81
CA ARG A 169 4.36 -4.71 9.61
C ARG A 169 5.79 -5.13 9.37
N ASP A 170 6.43 -5.71 10.37
CA ASP A 170 7.77 -6.27 10.22
C ASP A 170 7.78 -7.30 9.10
N ALA A 171 8.85 -7.28 8.31
CA ALA A 171 8.99 -8.21 7.20
C ALA A 171 9.06 -9.66 7.71
N PRO A 172 8.24 -10.57 7.15
CA PRO A 172 8.24 -11.97 7.57
C PRO A 172 9.43 -12.78 7.02
N ALA A 173 10.24 -12.19 6.15
CA ALA A 173 11.39 -12.80 5.49
C ALA A 173 12.44 -11.73 5.16
N GLY A 174 13.64 -12.17 4.76
CA GLY A 174 14.67 -11.26 4.26
C GLY A 174 14.23 -10.52 2.99
N GLY A 175 14.89 -9.40 2.69
CA GLY A 175 14.40 -8.48 1.68
C GLY A 175 14.60 -8.93 0.22
N CYS A 176 15.52 -9.87 -0.06
CA CYS A 176 15.63 -10.53 -1.36
C CYS A 176 14.61 -11.67 -1.54
N GLN A 177 14.09 -12.23 -0.45
CA GLN A 177 12.98 -13.20 -0.46
C GLN A 177 11.61 -12.49 -0.51
N LEU A 178 11.50 -11.33 0.14
CA LEU A 178 10.24 -10.62 0.31
C LEU A 178 9.76 -9.97 -0.99
N ARG A 179 8.80 -10.64 -1.65
CA ARG A 179 8.11 -10.07 -2.82
C ARG A 179 7.22 -8.90 -2.45
N VAL A 180 7.22 -7.90 -3.33
CA VAL A 180 6.40 -6.69 -3.22
C VAL A 180 5.39 -6.60 -4.35
N ARG A 181 4.23 -6.02 -4.08
CA ARG A 181 3.13 -5.83 -5.02
C ARG A 181 2.97 -4.36 -5.37
N ALA A 182 2.18 -4.10 -6.40
CA ALA A 182 1.87 -2.75 -6.82
C ALA A 182 1.31 -1.93 -5.64
N PHE A 183 1.97 -0.82 -5.37
CA PHE A 183 1.69 0.17 -4.33
C PHE A 183 1.88 -0.29 -2.89
N ASP A 184 2.51 -1.43 -2.65
CA ASP A 184 2.99 -1.80 -1.31
C ASP A 184 3.86 -0.69 -0.72
N GLU A 185 3.76 -0.50 0.59
CA GLU A 185 4.59 0.43 1.34
C GLU A 185 5.80 -0.29 1.93
N VAL A 186 6.94 -0.13 1.26
CA VAL A 186 8.23 -0.64 1.70
C VAL A 186 8.93 0.45 2.51
N LEU A 187 9.33 0.13 3.73
CA LEU A 187 10.04 1.03 4.63
C LEU A 187 11.33 0.38 5.11
N PHE A 188 12.44 1.08 4.89
CA PHE A 188 13.69 0.85 5.61
C PHE A 188 13.82 1.92 6.70
N ALA A 189 13.84 1.52 7.97
CA ALA A 189 13.89 2.45 9.09
C ALA A 189 15.11 2.18 9.96
N TYR A 190 15.85 3.23 10.29
CA TYR A 190 16.88 3.21 11.32
C TYR A 190 16.28 3.80 12.60
N SER A 191 15.79 2.93 13.49
CA SER A 191 15.10 3.34 14.72
C SER A 191 14.91 2.18 15.68
N ALA A 192 15.14 2.41 16.98
CA ALA A 192 14.73 1.51 18.05
C ALA A 192 13.20 1.45 18.27
N ALA A 193 12.41 2.30 17.59
CA ALA A 193 10.98 2.37 17.81
C ALA A 193 10.23 1.20 17.15
N ASN A 194 9.31 0.59 17.89
CA ASN A 194 8.47 -0.52 17.42
C ASN A 194 7.17 -0.06 16.73
N LYS A 195 6.96 1.25 16.60
CA LYS A 195 5.74 1.86 16.07
C LYS A 195 6.07 2.70 14.85
N THR A 196 5.31 2.50 13.77
CA THR A 196 5.35 3.37 12.59
C THR A 196 4.08 4.19 12.51
N LEU A 197 4.20 5.52 12.47
CA LEU A 197 3.05 6.41 12.34
C LEU A 197 2.47 6.37 10.93
N LYS A 198 1.15 6.54 10.84
CA LYS A 198 0.40 6.72 9.60
C LYS A 198 -0.42 8.00 9.72
N LEU A 199 -0.28 8.88 8.72
CA LEU A 199 -1.01 10.14 8.65
C LEU A 199 -2.02 10.06 7.51
N SER A 200 -3.27 10.41 7.80
CA SER A 200 -4.36 10.40 6.82
C SER A 200 -5.27 11.61 6.99
N GLY A 201 -6.10 11.87 5.98
CA GLY A 201 -7.05 12.97 5.98
C GLY A 201 -7.23 13.62 4.61
N PRO A 202 -7.88 14.79 4.53
CA PRO A 202 -8.12 15.50 3.28
C PRO A 202 -6.83 15.81 2.51
N ARG A 203 -6.89 15.70 1.18
CA ARG A 203 -5.79 16.10 0.26
C ARG A 203 -5.97 17.50 -0.31
N GLU A 204 -7.05 18.18 0.06
CA GLU A 204 -7.35 19.55 -0.32
C GLU A 204 -7.73 20.37 0.91
N ALA A 205 -7.30 21.63 0.92
CA ALA A 205 -7.66 22.60 1.96
C ALA A 205 -7.94 23.97 1.32
N ARG A 206 -8.56 24.87 2.09
CA ARG A 206 -8.74 26.28 1.71
C ARG A 206 -7.99 27.17 2.68
N VAL A 207 -7.50 28.31 2.18
CA VAL A 207 -6.84 29.30 3.03
C VAL A 207 -7.75 29.71 4.20
N GLY A 208 -7.22 29.63 5.42
CA GLY A 208 -7.93 29.98 6.66
C GLY A 208 -9.02 29.00 7.11
N VAL A 209 -9.26 27.90 6.38
CA VAL A 209 -10.22 26.87 6.78
C VAL A 209 -9.43 25.69 7.36
N PRO A 210 -9.61 25.34 8.64
CA PRO A 210 -8.92 24.20 9.23
C PRO A 210 -9.37 22.89 8.58
N ILE A 211 -8.44 21.96 8.44
CA ILE A 211 -8.71 20.56 8.10
C ILE A 211 -8.31 19.67 9.28
N THR A 212 -9.05 18.59 9.48
CA THR A 212 -8.68 17.55 10.46
C THR A 212 -7.88 16.46 9.77
N LEU A 213 -6.73 16.12 10.32
CA LEU A 213 -5.93 14.96 9.95
C LEU A 213 -5.96 13.95 11.10
N THR A 214 -5.69 12.68 10.78
CA THR A 214 -5.67 11.59 11.75
C THR A 214 -4.32 10.90 11.74
N VAL A 215 -3.71 10.78 12.92
CA VAL A 215 -2.49 10.03 13.19
C VAL A 215 -2.87 8.70 13.83
N THR A 216 -2.46 7.60 13.20
CA THR A 216 -2.63 6.26 13.73
C THR A 216 -1.31 5.50 13.79
N ASP A 217 -1.30 4.44 14.58
CA ASP A 217 -0.33 3.36 14.48
C ASP A 217 -0.59 2.61 13.17
N GLY A 218 0.42 2.49 12.32
CA GLY A 218 0.23 1.93 10.99
C GLY A 218 -0.08 0.43 10.98
N ALA A 219 0.34 -0.31 12.01
CA ALA A 219 0.16 -1.77 12.09
C ALA A 219 -1.25 -2.13 12.59
N THR A 220 -1.76 -1.34 13.54
CA THR A 220 -3.00 -1.61 14.28
C THR A 220 -4.15 -0.66 13.94
N ASP A 221 -3.87 0.44 13.23
CA ASP A 221 -4.76 1.56 12.99
C ASP A 221 -5.30 2.23 14.28
N ALA A 222 -4.71 1.94 15.44
CA ALA A 222 -5.06 2.59 16.70
C ALA A 222 -4.70 4.09 16.68
N PRO A 223 -5.52 4.98 17.26
CA PRO A 223 -5.21 6.41 17.32
C PRO A 223 -3.93 6.68 18.11
N VAL A 224 -3.15 7.66 17.66
CA VAL A 224 -1.90 8.05 18.32
C VAL A 224 -2.00 9.49 18.80
N ALA A 225 -2.06 9.66 20.11
CA ALA A 225 -1.96 10.96 20.77
C ALA A 225 -0.51 11.46 20.87
N GLY A 226 -0.35 12.77 20.95
CA GLY A 226 0.94 13.42 21.21
C GLY A 226 1.88 13.47 20.01
N ALA A 227 1.42 13.14 18.80
CA ALA A 227 2.22 13.24 17.58
C ALA A 227 2.11 14.66 17.00
N LEU A 228 3.24 15.22 16.56
CA LEU A 228 3.31 16.54 15.94
C LEU A 228 2.99 16.46 14.45
N VAL A 229 2.12 17.34 13.96
CA VAL A 229 1.84 17.58 12.54
C VAL A 229 1.73 19.09 12.31
N ALA A 230 2.67 19.67 11.55
CA ALA A 230 2.67 21.10 11.25
C ALA A 230 2.60 22.03 12.49
N ASN A 231 3.34 21.68 13.55
CA ASN A 231 3.36 22.34 14.87
C ASN A 231 2.11 22.14 15.74
N GLU A 232 1.13 21.37 15.29
CA GLU A 232 -0.04 21.00 16.07
C GLU A 232 0.13 19.58 16.59
N THR A 233 -0.42 19.29 17.77
CA THR A 233 -0.28 17.99 18.43
C THR A 233 -1.58 17.20 18.32
N SER A 234 -1.50 15.91 18.00
CA SER A 234 -2.67 15.04 17.93
C SER A 234 -3.28 14.78 19.31
N ASP A 235 -4.61 14.80 19.37
CA ASP A 235 -5.39 14.52 20.58
C ASP A 235 -5.49 13.01 20.89
N VAL A 236 -6.27 12.65 21.91
CA VAL A 236 -6.51 11.25 22.33
C VAL A 236 -7.14 10.37 21.25
N ASN A 237 -7.85 10.98 20.29
CA ASN A 237 -8.44 10.31 19.13
C ASN A 237 -7.49 10.29 17.93
N GLY A 238 -6.25 10.76 18.10
CA GLY A 238 -5.26 10.90 17.04
C GLY A 238 -5.57 12.03 16.08
N HIS A 239 -6.49 12.94 16.41
CA HIS A 239 -6.89 14.04 15.53
C HIS A 239 -6.02 15.26 15.72
N VAL A 240 -5.70 15.93 14.62
CA VAL A 240 -4.97 17.21 14.60
C VAL A 240 -5.65 18.17 13.63
N SER A 241 -5.93 19.38 14.10
CA SER A 241 -6.58 20.43 13.31
C SER A 241 -5.51 21.38 12.76
N VAL A 242 -5.38 21.47 11.44
CA VAL A 242 -4.35 22.28 10.77
C VAL A 242 -5.00 23.30 9.84
N ALA A 243 -4.65 24.57 9.99
CA ALA A 243 -5.04 25.64 9.07
C ALA A 243 -3.85 26.14 8.26
N PHE A 244 -4.10 26.48 6.99
CA PHE A 244 -3.08 27.02 6.09
C PHE A 244 -3.41 28.46 5.70
N PHE A 245 -2.42 29.34 5.74
CA PHE A 245 -2.61 30.78 5.43
C PHE A 245 -2.06 31.19 4.06
N ARG A 246 -1.51 30.23 3.30
CA ARG A 246 -0.97 30.45 1.96
C ARG A 246 -1.36 29.31 1.05
N THR A 247 -1.64 29.62 -0.21
CA THR A 247 -1.92 28.62 -1.25
C THR A 247 -0.69 27.76 -1.57
N GLY A 248 -0.92 26.70 -2.34
CA GLY A 248 0.11 25.80 -2.85
C GLY A 248 0.07 24.41 -2.22
N SER A 249 1.09 23.62 -2.51
CA SER A 249 1.23 22.25 -2.00
C SER A 249 1.95 22.24 -0.66
N ARG A 250 1.49 21.41 0.27
CA ARG A 250 2.12 21.18 1.58
C ARG A 250 2.29 19.68 1.79
N ASN A 251 3.51 19.26 2.07
CA ASN A 251 3.80 17.90 2.50
C ASN A 251 3.81 17.89 4.02
N LEU A 252 2.91 17.11 4.61
CA LEU A 252 2.82 16.94 6.06
C LEU A 252 3.33 15.56 6.46
N LYS A 253 3.92 15.46 7.65
CA LYS A 253 4.29 14.19 8.28
C LYS A 253 3.84 14.25 9.74
N ALA A 254 3.50 13.10 10.29
CA ALA A 254 3.36 12.93 11.73
C ALA A 254 4.70 12.48 12.31
N GLU A 255 5.11 13.13 13.39
CA GLU A 255 6.39 12.89 14.06
C GLU A 255 6.17 12.72 15.57
N ARG A 256 6.92 11.79 16.17
CA ARG A 256 6.93 11.57 17.62
C ARG A 256 8.27 10.91 17.96
N SER A 257 8.86 11.25 19.10
CA SER A 257 10.22 10.81 19.46
C SER A 257 10.35 9.30 19.68
N ASP A 258 9.25 8.63 20.03
CA ASP A 258 9.17 7.19 20.30
C ASP A 258 8.58 6.39 19.11
N ALA A 259 8.51 6.97 17.90
CA ALA A 259 7.91 6.34 16.74
C ALA A 259 8.62 6.70 15.43
N ILE A 260 8.59 5.78 14.47
CA ILE A 260 9.01 6.06 13.10
C ILE A 260 7.98 7.01 12.48
N ARG A 261 8.47 8.12 11.91
CA ARG A 261 7.65 9.18 11.28
C ARG A 261 6.68 8.60 10.25
N SER A 262 5.61 9.31 9.90
CA SER A 262 4.67 8.86 8.85
C SER A 262 5.20 9.10 7.45
N ARG A 263 4.63 8.46 6.41
CA ARG A 263 4.85 8.89 5.02
C ARG A 263 4.34 10.33 4.84
N LYS A 264 4.89 11.05 3.86
CA LYS A 264 4.37 12.37 3.48
C LYS A 264 2.90 12.32 3.02
N HIS A 265 2.07 13.18 3.61
CA HIS A 265 0.69 13.44 3.21
C HIS A 265 0.62 14.78 2.48
N LEU A 266 0.34 14.75 1.18
CA LEU A 266 0.26 15.95 0.34
C LEU A 266 -1.13 16.59 0.44
N VAL A 267 -1.16 17.86 0.84
CA VAL A 267 -2.36 18.71 0.87
C VAL A 267 -2.20 19.85 -0.14
N LYS A 268 -3.16 20.00 -1.05
CA LYS A 268 -3.25 21.12 -1.99
C LYS A 268 -4.13 22.23 -1.40
N VAL A 269 -3.53 23.34 -1.04
CA VAL A 269 -4.21 24.51 -0.47
C VAL A 269 -4.66 25.45 -1.59
N ARG A 270 -5.97 25.64 -1.70
CA ARG A 270 -6.61 26.53 -2.68
C ARG A 270 -7.03 27.86 -2.03
N PRO A 271 -7.21 28.93 -2.82
CA PRO A 271 -7.79 30.17 -2.32
C PRO A 271 -9.15 29.94 -1.65
N ASN A 272 -9.41 30.71 -0.59
CA ASN A 272 -10.74 30.80 -0.03
C ASN A 272 -11.57 31.75 -0.90
N ARG A 273 -12.65 31.23 -1.52
CA ARG A 273 -13.48 32.01 -2.46
C ARG A 273 -14.18 33.20 -1.79
N TRP A 274 -14.36 33.15 -0.48
CA TRP A 274 -14.90 34.27 0.29
C TRP A 274 -13.87 35.41 0.42
N MET A 275 -12.58 35.11 0.59
CA MET A 275 -11.51 36.13 0.61
C MET A 275 -11.25 36.77 -0.76
N SER A 276 -11.47 36.04 -1.87
CA SER A 276 -11.31 36.63 -3.21
C SER A 276 -12.37 37.68 -3.54
N LEU A 277 -13.57 37.59 -2.96
CA LEU A 277 -14.61 38.61 -3.10
C LEU A 277 -14.26 39.88 -2.30
N TRP A 278 -13.72 39.74 -1.09
CA TRP A 278 -13.27 40.89 -0.29
C TRP A 278 -12.11 41.64 -0.94
N ASN A 279 -11.09 40.94 -1.46
CA ASN A 279 -10.00 41.59 -2.20
C ASN A 279 -10.49 42.26 -3.50
N TRP A 280 -11.52 41.72 -4.16
CA TRP A 280 -12.16 42.38 -5.31
C TRP A 280 -12.94 43.63 -4.90
N VAL A 281 -13.63 43.61 -3.76
CA VAL A 281 -14.34 44.78 -3.21
C VAL A 281 -13.35 45.88 -2.79
N GLU A 282 -12.21 45.52 -2.19
CA GLU A 282 -11.14 46.48 -1.87
C GLU A 282 -10.50 47.11 -3.11
N LEU A 283 -10.34 46.36 -4.20
CA LEU A 283 -9.80 46.87 -5.46
C LEU A 283 -10.79 47.77 -6.24
N ILE A 284 -12.11 47.55 -6.10
CA ILE A 284 -13.12 48.33 -6.81
C ILE A 284 -13.55 49.57 -6.03
N ASN A 285 -13.60 49.52 -4.70
CA ASN A 285 -14.08 50.66 -3.93
C ASN A 285 -13.56 50.70 -2.48
N PRO A 286 -12.39 51.33 -2.22
CA PRO A 286 -11.80 51.39 -0.88
C PRO A 286 -12.65 52.16 0.15
N THR A 287 -13.69 52.89 -0.28
CA THR A 287 -14.63 53.57 0.63
C THR A 287 -15.78 52.68 1.13
N LEU A 288 -16.00 51.52 0.50
CA LEU A 288 -17.02 50.55 0.94
C LEU A 288 -16.52 49.67 2.11
N THR A 289 -15.20 49.50 2.24
CA THR A 289 -14.56 48.68 3.27
C THR A 289 -14.79 49.23 4.67
N SER A 290 -14.82 50.56 4.85
CA SER A 290 -15.11 51.18 6.15
C SER A 290 -16.57 51.02 6.58
N LYS A 291 -17.52 50.91 5.64
CA LYS A 291 -18.94 50.67 5.93
C LYS A 291 -19.27 49.20 6.20
N LEU A 292 -18.54 48.26 5.58
CA LEU A 292 -18.77 46.82 5.77
C LEU A 292 -18.00 46.23 6.95
N ALA A 293 -16.85 46.81 7.36
CA ALA A 293 -16.15 46.42 8.58
C ALA A 293 -17.03 46.60 9.84
N GLY A 294 -17.89 47.61 9.86
CA GLY A 294 -18.89 47.80 10.92
C GLY A 294 -20.02 46.77 10.93
N PHE A 295 -20.25 46.05 9.82
CA PHE A 295 -21.29 45.03 9.72
C PHE A 295 -20.82 43.67 10.28
N ASN A 296 -19.51 43.38 10.20
CA ASN A 296 -18.96 42.09 10.62
C ASN A 296 -18.69 41.99 12.13
N ALA A 297 -18.48 43.12 12.82
CA ALA A 297 -18.40 43.14 14.29
C ALA A 297 -19.71 42.69 14.97
N LYS A 298 -20.84 42.71 14.27
CA LYS A 298 -22.14 42.21 14.74
C LYS A 298 -22.42 40.74 14.42
N PHE A 299 -21.65 40.11 13.53
CA PHE A 299 -21.85 38.71 13.12
C PHE A 299 -20.90 37.72 13.80
N LEU A 300 -19.86 38.21 14.49
CA LEU A 300 -18.94 37.41 15.31
C LEU A 300 -19.33 37.35 16.80
N SER A 301 -20.56 37.74 17.15
CA SER A 301 -21.10 37.66 18.53
C SER A 301 -22.30 36.71 18.68
N PHE A 302 -22.40 35.69 17.82
CA PHE A 302 -23.34 34.57 17.98
C PHE A 302 -22.63 33.24 17.72
#